data_AF-A0A0D2PS10-F1
#
_entry.id   AF-A0A0D2PS10-F1
#
_cell.length_a   1.000
_cell.length_b   1.000
_cell.length_c   1.000
_cell.angle_alpha   90.00
_cell.angle_beta   90.00
_cell.angle_gamma   90.00
#
_symmetry.space_group_name_H-M   'P 1'
#
loop_
_entity.id
_entity.type
_entity.pdbx_description
1 polymer ?
#
loop_
_entity_poly.entity_id
_entity_poly.type
_entity_poly.pdbx_seq_one_letter_code
_entity_poly.pdbx_strand_id
1 'polypeptide(L)'
;MLLVGQLGTSIVNGIYRIVINQILQSPGIYYRLELDHNRISVYTGTIISGWGGRLELEIDRKERIWARVSRKQKISILVLSSAMGSNLREILENVCYPEIFLFFLTEKEKKLGQKK
;
A
#
# COMPACT_ATOMS: atom_id res chain seq x y z
N MET A 1 32.56 -15.07 3.65
CA MET A 1 31.98 -16.35 3.21
C MET A 1 31.87 -17.25 4.43
N LEU A 2 30.65 -17.56 4.88
CA LEU A 2 30.46 -18.50 6.00
C LEU A 2 30.58 -19.92 5.45
N LEU A 3 31.54 -20.69 5.96
CA LEU A 3 31.67 -22.11 5.64
C LEU A 3 30.80 -22.91 6.60
N VAL A 4 29.86 -23.67 6.04
CA VAL A 4 28.97 -24.55 6.78
C VAL A 4 29.63 -25.92 6.85
N GLY A 5 29.86 -26.43 8.06
CA GLY A 5 30.35 -27.78 8.29
C GLY A 5 29.27 -28.83 8.01
N GLN A 6 29.65 -30.12 7.93
CA GLN A 6 28.72 -31.23 7.67
C GLN A 6 27.54 -31.32 8.65
N LEU A 7 27.67 -30.75 9.84
CA LEU A 7 26.64 -30.73 10.88
C LEU A 7 25.71 -29.50 10.82
N GLY A 8 25.84 -28.65 9.80
CA GLY A 8 25.02 -27.43 9.66
C GLY A 8 25.44 -26.26 10.56
N THR A 9 26.59 -26.37 11.22
CA THR A 9 27.17 -25.29 12.05
C THR A 9 28.17 -24.47 11.23
N SER A 10 28.27 -23.18 11.54
CA SER A 10 29.28 -22.27 10.98
C SER A 10 30.18 -21.75 12.10
N ILE A 11 31.48 -21.62 11.85
CA ILE A 11 32.44 -21.04 12.81
C ILE A 11 32.61 -19.56 12.49
N VAL A 12 32.34 -18.70 13.46
CA VAL A 12 32.54 -17.23 13.36
C VAL A 12 33.37 -16.78 14.54
N ASN A 13 34.57 -16.26 14.27
CA ASN A 13 35.54 -15.83 15.29
C ASN A 13 35.85 -16.92 16.35
N GLY A 14 35.98 -18.18 15.92
CA GLY A 14 36.26 -19.32 16.81
C GLY A 14 35.06 -19.83 17.61
N ILE A 15 33.86 -19.29 17.41
CA ILE A 15 32.63 -19.70 18.10
C ILE A 15 31.68 -20.38 17.11
N TYR A 16 31.10 -21.52 17.52
CA TYR A 16 30.07 -22.20 16.75
C TYR A 16 28.76 -21.40 16.74
N ARG A 17 28.21 -21.21 15.54
CA ARG A 17 26.92 -20.57 15.31
C ARG A 17 26.06 -21.42 14.40
N ILE A 18 24.75 -21.30 14.55
CA ILE A 18 23.76 -21.96 13.70
C ILE A 18 22.99 -20.88 12.95
N VAL A 19 22.86 -21.03 11.64
CA VAL A 19 22.03 -20.15 10.81
C VAL A 19 20.63 -20.73 10.77
N ILE A 20 19.63 -19.91 11.13
CA ILE A 20 18.23 -20.28 11.07
C ILE A 20 17.55 -19.62 9.87
N ASN A 21 16.63 -20.35 9.24
CA ASN A 21 15.80 -19.79 8.19
C ASN A 21 14.74 -18.87 8.80
N GLN A 22 14.61 -17.66 8.25
CA GLN A 22 13.55 -16.74 8.61
C GLN A 22 12.31 -17.02 7.75
N ILE A 23 11.13 -17.00 8.35
CA ILE A 23 9.86 -17.02 7.64
C ILE A 23 9.43 -15.57 7.43
N LEU A 24 9.38 -15.15 6.17
CA LEU A 24 9.04 -13.78 5.76
C LEU A 24 7.89 -13.80 4.75
N GLN A 25 7.15 -12.70 4.67
CA GLN A 25 6.13 -12.52 3.64
C GLN A 25 6.78 -12.37 2.27
N SER A 26 6.33 -13.16 1.30
CA SER A 26 6.82 -13.08 -0.07
C SER A 26 6.49 -11.71 -0.70
N PRO A 27 7.29 -11.23 -1.66
CA PRO A 27 6.90 -10.11 -2.50
C PRO A 27 5.62 -10.44 -3.26
N GLY A 28 4.69 -9.49 -3.33
CA GLY A 28 3.40 -9.73 -3.98
C GLY A 28 2.33 -8.70 -3.63
N ILE A 29 1.12 -8.99 -4.11
CA ILE A 29 -0.08 -8.20 -3.85
C ILE A 29 -0.97 -9.00 -2.89
N TYR A 30 -1.37 -8.38 -1.79
CA TYR A 30 -2.18 -8.98 -0.75
C TYR A 30 -3.46 -8.17 -0.54
N TYR A 31 -4.59 -8.85 -0.46
CA TYR A 31 -5.88 -8.23 -0.18
C TYR A 31 -6.32 -8.55 1.23
N ARG A 32 -6.95 -7.58 1.88
CA ARG A 32 -7.48 -7.70 3.22
C ARG A 32 -8.82 -7.00 3.31
N LEU A 33 -9.78 -7.66 3.96
CA LEU A 33 -11.05 -7.09 4.35
C LEU A 33 -11.11 -7.02 5.88
N GLU A 34 -11.25 -5.82 6.43
CA GLU A 34 -11.44 -5.59 7.85
C GLU A 34 -12.77 -4.89 8.10
N LEU A 35 -13.41 -5.18 9.24
CA LEU A 35 -14.57 -4.44 9.71
C LEU A 35 -14.06 -3.35 10.65
N ASP A 36 -14.39 -2.11 10.33
CA ASP A 36 -14.10 -0.98 11.20
C ASP A 36 -15.07 -0.98 12.41
N HIS A 37 -14.83 -0.12 13.40
CA HIS A 37 -15.60 0.01 14.64
C HIS A 37 -17.10 0.21 14.42
N ASN A 38 -17.48 0.79 13.27
CA ASN A 38 -18.89 1.01 12.90
C ASN A 38 -19.46 -0.14 12.05
N ARG A 39 -18.80 -1.30 12.01
CA ARG A 39 -19.14 -2.48 11.18
C ARG A 39 -19.18 -2.21 9.67
N ILE A 40 -18.41 -1.22 9.20
CA ILE A 40 -18.27 -0.93 7.78
C ILE A 40 -17.03 -1.66 7.27
N SER A 41 -17.16 -2.31 6.12
CA SER A 41 -16.07 -3.01 5.45
C SER A 41 -15.03 -2.02 4.90
N VAL A 42 -13.78 -2.24 5.27
CA VAL A 42 -12.61 -1.56 4.75
C VAL A 42 -11.80 -2.55 3.93
N TYR A 43 -11.62 -2.25 2.65
CA TYR A 43 -10.84 -3.06 1.73
C TYR A 43 -9.44 -2.48 1.60
N THR A 44 -8.42 -3.30 1.86
CA THR A 44 -7.01 -2.90 1.76
C THR A 44 -6.26 -3.80 0.78
N GLY A 45 -5.58 -3.20 -0.19
CA GLY A 45 -4.60 -3.85 -1.06
C GLY A 45 -3.19 -3.45 -0.67
N THR A 46 -2.32 -4.40 -0.34
CA THR A 46 -0.91 -4.16 0.00
C THR A 46 -0.02 -4.72 -1.09
N ILE A 47 0.83 -3.88 -1.66
CA ILE A 47 1.89 -4.24 -2.59
C ILE A 47 3.21 -4.24 -1.82
N ILE A 48 3.90 -5.38 -1.82
CA ILE A 48 5.20 -5.58 -1.17
C ILE A 48 6.22 -5.89 -2.26
N SER A 49 7.20 -4.99 -2.44
CA SER A 49 8.29 -5.23 -3.39
C SER A 49 9.42 -6.03 -2.73
N GLY A 50 10.17 -6.79 -3.55
CA GLY A 50 11.30 -7.59 -3.07
C GLY A 50 12.47 -6.78 -2.51
N TRP A 51 12.48 -5.46 -2.75
CA TRP A 51 13.58 -4.56 -2.40
C TRP A 51 13.13 -3.38 -1.51
N GLY A 52 12.03 -3.54 -0.76
CA GLY A 52 11.72 -2.69 0.41
C GLY A 52 10.61 -1.65 0.23
N GLY A 53 10.01 -1.54 -0.95
CA GLY A 53 8.83 -0.70 -1.16
C GLY A 53 7.56 -1.36 -0.65
N ARG A 54 6.76 -0.62 0.12
CA ARG A 54 5.41 -1.03 0.51
C ARG A 54 4.42 0.05 0.11
N LEU A 55 3.45 -0.30 -0.74
CA LEU A 55 2.35 0.56 -1.13
C LEU A 55 1.05 -0.06 -0.63
N GLU A 56 0.30 0.68 0.17
CA GLU A 56 -1.02 0.27 0.65
C GLU A 56 -2.09 1.13 -0.03
N LEU A 57 -3.10 0.48 -0.58
CA LEU A 57 -4.31 1.09 -1.12
C LEU A 57 -5.46 0.73 -0.19
N GLU A 58 -6.28 1.69 0.21
CA GLU A 58 -7.38 1.50 1.14
C GLU A 58 -8.65 2.16 0.59
N ILE A 59 -9.76 1.43 0.61
CA ILE A 59 -11.09 1.98 0.35
C ILE A 59 -11.75 2.28 1.70
N ASP A 60 -11.91 3.58 1.97
CA ASP A 60 -12.55 4.10 3.17
C ASP A 60 -14.09 3.96 3.10
N ARG A 61 -14.76 4.16 4.23
CA ARG A 61 -16.22 4.08 4.42
C ARG A 61 -17.05 4.98 3.51
N LYS A 62 -16.43 6.03 2.97
CA LYS A 62 -17.03 6.97 2.00
C LYS A 62 -16.70 6.60 0.55
N GLU A 63 -16.31 5.35 0.31
CA GLU A 63 -15.89 4.83 -1.01
C GLU A 63 -14.72 5.63 -1.62
N ARG A 64 -13.87 6.18 -0.76
CA ARG A 64 -12.70 6.96 -1.17
C ARG A 64 -11.46 6.08 -1.17
N ILE A 65 -10.71 6.14 -2.26
CA ILE A 65 -9.45 5.40 -2.40
C ILE A 65 -8.29 6.25 -1.88
N TRP A 66 -7.59 5.70 -0.90
CA TRP A 66 -6.38 6.26 -0.30
C TRP A 66 -5.18 5.41 -0.68
N ALA A 67 -4.04 6.07 -0.87
CA ALA A 67 -2.75 5.43 -1.03
C ALA A 67 -1.82 5.80 0.13
N ARG A 68 -0.98 4.86 0.54
CA ARG A 68 0.06 5.05 1.55
C ARG A 68 1.35 4.42 1.06
N VAL A 69 2.35 5.26 0.81
CA VAL A 69 3.70 4.85 0.38
C VAL A 69 4.61 4.75 1.60
N SER A 70 5.25 3.60 1.82
CA SER A 70 6.27 3.37 2.85
C SER A 70 5.86 3.80 4.27
N ARG A 71 4.61 3.50 4.65
CA ARG A 71 4.03 3.84 5.96
C ARG A 71 3.92 5.35 6.27
N LYS A 72 3.95 6.22 5.25
CA LYS A 72 3.73 7.67 5.40
C LYS A 72 2.24 8.02 5.58
N GLN A 73 1.89 9.29 5.45
CA GLN A 73 0.52 9.77 5.48
C GLN A 73 -0.30 9.20 4.32
N LYS A 74 -1.62 9.02 4.55
CA LYS A 74 -2.57 8.72 3.48
C LYS A 74 -2.66 9.90 2.51
N ILE A 75 -2.49 9.62 1.23
CA ILE A 75 -2.74 10.57 0.13
C ILE A 75 -3.88 10.04 -0.73
N SER A 76 -4.59 10.93 -1.41
CA SER A 76 -5.62 10.48 -2.37
C SER A 76 -4.94 9.73 -3.54
N ILE A 77 -5.59 8.69 -4.03
CA ILE A 77 -5.12 7.97 -5.22
C ILE A 77 -4.91 8.91 -6.43
N LEU A 78 -5.72 9.98 -6.55
CA LEU A 78 -5.59 10.97 -7.61
C LEU A 78 -4.26 11.73 -7.54
N VAL A 79 -3.80 12.03 -6.32
CA VAL A 79 -2.51 12.70 -6.10
C VAL A 79 -1.38 11.76 -6.48
N LEU A 80 -1.49 10.47 -6.14
CA LEU A 80 -0.49 9.47 -6.54
C LEU A 80 -0.43 9.33 -8.06
N SER A 81 -1.57 9.13 -8.74
CA SER A 81 -1.62 9.02 -10.20
C SER A 81 -1.12 10.29 -10.90
N SER A 82 -1.44 11.47 -10.37
CA SER A 82 -0.93 12.73 -10.90
C SER A 82 0.58 12.85 -10.73
N ALA A 83 1.13 12.42 -9.59
CA ALA A 83 2.58 12.37 -9.38
C ALA A 83 3.29 11.35 -10.30
N MET A 84 2.57 10.35 -10.79
CA MET A 84 3.04 9.39 -11.79
C MET A 84 2.93 9.91 -13.24
N GLY A 85 2.36 11.10 -13.45
CA GLY A 85 2.28 11.76 -14.75
C GLY A 85 0.92 11.70 -15.44
N SER A 86 -0.09 11.05 -14.83
CA SER A 86 -1.43 11.01 -15.42
C SER A 86 -2.23 12.27 -15.12
N ASN A 87 -2.94 12.78 -16.12
CA ASN A 87 -3.92 13.86 -15.88
C ASN A 87 -5.30 13.30 -15.50
N LEU A 88 -6.19 14.17 -15.01
CA LEU A 88 -7.52 13.75 -14.54
C LEU A 88 -8.34 13.09 -15.65
N ARG A 89 -8.25 13.59 -16.89
CA ARG A 89 -8.99 13.03 -18.04
C ARG A 89 -8.52 11.61 -18.33
N GLU A 90 -7.21 11.40 -18.45
CA GLU A 90 -6.62 10.08 -18.66
C GLU A 90 -7.01 9.09 -17.56
N ILE A 91 -7.01 9.54 -16.30
CA ILE A 91 -7.43 8.67 -15.19
C ILE A 91 -8.88 8.24 -15.40
N LEU A 92 -9.79 9.18 -15.69
CA LEU A 92 -11.22 8.88 -15.85
C LEU A 92 -11.53 8.02 -17.08
N GLU A 93 -10.75 8.15 -18.16
CA GLU A 93 -10.92 7.37 -19.39
C GLU A 93 -10.41 5.92 -19.26
N ASN A 94 -9.43 5.67 -18.39
CA ASN A 94 -8.77 4.36 -18.26
C ASN A 94 -9.28 3.50 -17.10
N VAL A 95 -10.12 4.03 -16.21
CA VAL A 95 -10.68 3.27 -15.07
C VAL A 95 -12.03 2.68 -15.40
N CYS A 96 -12.31 1.47 -14.90
CA CYS A 96 -13.60 0.80 -15.09
C CYS A 96 -14.77 1.51 -14.37
N TYR A 97 -14.48 2.22 -13.28
CA TYR A 97 -15.46 2.85 -12.39
C TYR A 97 -15.08 4.32 -12.11
N PRO A 98 -15.27 5.23 -13.08
CA PRO A 98 -14.87 6.63 -12.94
C PRO A 98 -15.65 7.39 -11.85
N GLU A 99 -16.86 6.96 -11.52
CA GLU A 99 -17.73 7.55 -10.50
C GLU A 99 -17.08 7.62 -9.11
N ILE A 100 -16.24 6.65 -8.77
CA ILE A 100 -15.50 6.59 -7.50
C ILE A 100 -14.57 7.82 -7.35
N PHE A 101 -14.03 8.29 -8.47
CA PHE A 101 -13.12 9.45 -8.50
C PHE A 101 -13.89 10.78 -8.54
N LEU A 102 -15.08 10.81 -9.12
CA LEU A 102 -15.91 12.03 -9.20
C LEU A 102 -16.39 12.51 -7.82
N PHE A 103 -16.59 11.58 -6.86
CA PHE A 103 -16.94 11.94 -5.49
C PHE A 103 -15.87 12.82 -4.80
N PHE A 104 -14.60 12.67 -5.16
CA PHE A 104 -13.53 13.54 -4.63
C PHE A 104 -13.64 14.99 -5.12
N LEU A 105 -14.16 15.20 -6.33
CA LEU A 105 -14.23 16.52 -6.96
C LEU A 105 -15.39 17.34 -6.40
N THR A 106 -16.56 16.73 -6.23
CA THR A 106 -17.79 17.41 -5.78
C THR A 106 -17.70 17.94 -4.35
N GLU A 107 -16.98 17.25 -3.45
CA GLU A 107 -16.72 17.73 -2.08
C GLU A 107 -15.78 18.94 -2.04
N LYS A 108 -14.86 19.06 -3.00
CA LYS A 108 -13.92 20.20 -3.06
C LYS A 108 -14.66 21.48 -3.43
N GLU A 109 -15.66 21.40 -4.30
CA GLU A 109 -16.53 22.53 -4.66
C GLU A 109 -17.39 22.99 -3.48
N LYS A 110 -17.96 22.05 -2.70
CA LYS A 110 -18.71 22.39 -1.48
C LYS A 110 -17.87 23.13 -0.44
N LYS A 111 -16.60 22.74 -0.25
CA LYS A 111 -15.68 23.41 0.69
C LYS A 111 -15.19 24.77 0.19
N LEU A 112 -15.11 24.98 -1.12
CA LEU A 112 -14.72 26.27 -1.70
C LEU A 112 -15.89 27.26 -1.71
N GLY A 113 -17.12 26.77 -1.87
CA GLY A 113 -18.35 27.57 -1.77
C GLY A 113 -18.73 28.03 -0.36
N GLN A 114 -18.23 27.38 0.69
CA GLN A 114 -18.43 27.78 2.10
C GLN A 114 -17.39 28.79 2.62
N LYS A 115 -16.44 29.22 1.79
CA LYS A 115 -15.43 30.25 2.12
C LYS A 115 -15.78 31.65 1.59
N LYS A 116 -17.06 31.90 1.26
CA LYS A 116 -17.56 33.24 0.92
C LYS A 116 -18.56 33.71 1.97
#